data_AF-A0A0P9FX50-F1
#
_entry.id   AF-A0A0P9FX50-F1
#
_cell.length_a   1.000
_cell.length_b   1.000
_cell.length_c   1.000
_cell.angle_alpha   90.00
_cell.angle_beta   90.00
_cell.angle_gamma   90.00
#
_symmetry.space_group_name_H-M   'P 1'
#
loop_
_entity.id
_entity.type
_entity.pdbx_description
1 polymer ?
#
loop_
_entity_poly.entity_id
_entity_poly.type
_entity_poly.pdbx_seq_one_letter_code
_entity_poly.pdbx_strand_id
1 'polypeptide(L)'
;MAKKPTKDDALEALDFIVNVLKEHEKDLDRLIGQLATVTESLGETGEVATKIEKVEERLSTIQSEVASLIKYLSTPKEMPAYPIGPPVIVKCKKWEDFKILAVGADTVSYQFKETEKTFQVDALKEGRVLIYTGEFPQNASLLKIWLSKELGVTEEKIFEGVLAIR
;
A
#
# COMPACT_ATOMS: atom_id res chain seq x y z
N MET A 1 28.40 -20.00 -87.14
CA MET A 1 27.33 -21.02 -87.22
C MET A 1 27.03 -21.49 -85.81
N ALA A 2 25.80 -21.33 -85.32
CA ALA A 2 25.40 -21.87 -84.03
C ALA A 2 25.30 -23.40 -84.16
N LYS A 3 26.09 -24.12 -83.37
CA LYS A 3 26.08 -25.59 -83.33
C LYS A 3 24.70 -26.02 -82.78
N LYS A 4 24.00 -26.90 -83.49
CA LYS A 4 22.70 -27.42 -83.05
C LYS A 4 22.91 -28.15 -81.72
N PRO A 5 22.13 -27.82 -80.66
CA PRO A 5 22.31 -28.46 -79.36
C PRO A 5 22.09 -29.96 -79.50
N THR A 6 22.99 -30.72 -78.90
CA THR A 6 22.93 -32.19 -78.86
C THR A 6 21.87 -32.64 -77.86
N LYS A 7 21.38 -33.89 -77.99
CA LYS A 7 20.41 -34.46 -77.03
C LYS A 7 20.96 -34.44 -75.60
N ASP A 8 22.27 -34.59 -75.45
CA ASP A 8 22.96 -34.50 -74.16
C ASP A 8 22.88 -33.08 -73.58
N ASP A 9 23.09 -32.03 -74.38
CA ASP A 9 22.94 -30.63 -73.95
C ASP A 9 21.51 -30.33 -73.46
N ALA A 10 20.51 -30.93 -74.10
CA ALA A 10 19.11 -30.78 -73.70
C ALA A 10 18.79 -31.51 -72.39
N LEU A 11 19.42 -32.67 -72.15
CA LEU A 11 19.29 -33.41 -70.89
C LEU A 11 20.01 -32.71 -69.74
N GLU A 12 21.18 -32.14 -69.99
CA GLU A 12 21.95 -31.35 -69.01
C GLU A 12 21.21 -30.08 -68.58
N ALA A 13 20.60 -29.37 -69.54
CA ALA A 13 19.74 -28.23 -69.24
C ALA A 13 18.52 -28.61 -68.40
N LEU A 14 17.96 -29.80 -68.63
CA LEU A 14 16.80 -30.30 -67.88
C LEU A 14 17.18 -30.70 -66.46
N ASP A 15 18.34 -31.33 -66.27
CA ASP A 15 18.87 -31.67 -64.94
C ASP A 15 19.22 -30.41 -64.13
N PHE A 16 19.75 -29.37 -64.79
CA PHE A 16 19.95 -28.06 -64.18
C PHE A 16 18.63 -27.44 -63.70
N ILE A 17 17.58 -27.44 -64.54
CA ILE A 17 16.26 -26.92 -64.17
C ILE A 17 15.68 -27.72 -63.00
N VAL A 18 15.78 -29.05 -63.02
CA VAL A 18 15.29 -29.91 -61.94
C VAL A 18 16.00 -29.61 -60.62
N ASN A 19 17.33 -29.41 -60.64
CA ASN A 19 18.07 -29.06 -59.44
C ASN A 19 17.68 -27.67 -58.89
N VAL A 20 17.51 -26.67 -59.76
CA VAL A 20 17.04 -25.34 -59.36
C VAL A 20 15.63 -25.41 -58.75
N LEU A 21 14.73 -26.19 -59.34
CA LEU A 21 13.38 -26.38 -58.81
C LEU A 21 13.38 -27.07 -57.44
N LYS A 22 14.24 -28.09 -57.23
CA LYS A 22 14.41 -28.74 -55.93
C LYS A 22 14.96 -27.79 -54.87
N GLU A 23 15.87 -26.90 -55.24
CA GLU A 23 16.40 -25.90 -54.31
C GLU A 23 15.33 -24.87 -53.93
N HIS A 24 14.51 -24.44 -54.88
CA HIS A 24 13.37 -23.57 -54.63
C HIS A 24 12.30 -24.23 -53.75
N GLU A 25 12.02 -25.52 -53.94
CA GLU A 25 11.12 -26.31 -53.08
C GLU A 25 11.61 -26.29 -51.63
N LYS A 26 12.91 -26.55 -51.42
CA LYS A 26 13.54 -26.51 -50.10
C LYS A 26 13.51 -25.11 -49.46
N ASP A 27 13.71 -24.06 -50.25
CA ASP A 27 13.62 -22.69 -49.76
C ASP A 27 12.18 -22.30 -49.38
N LEU A 28 11.18 -22.77 -50.14
CA LEU A 28 9.77 -22.58 -49.79
C LEU A 28 9.42 -23.28 -48.48
N ASP A 29 9.85 -24.53 -48.30
CA ASP A 29 9.66 -25.26 -47.03
C ASP A 29 10.27 -24.49 -45.84
N ARG A 30 11.47 -23.92 -46.03
CA ARG A 30 12.13 -23.09 -45.02
C ARG A 30 11.32 -21.84 -44.71
N LEU A 31 10.84 -21.12 -45.73
CA LEU A 31 10.04 -19.90 -45.57
C LEU A 31 8.70 -20.20 -44.88
N ILE A 32 8.06 -21.31 -45.19
CA ILE A 32 6.83 -21.77 -44.53
C ILE A 32 7.10 -22.02 -43.05
N GLY A 33 8.21 -22.69 -42.71
CA GLY A 33 8.61 -22.90 -41.32
C GLY A 33 8.84 -21.59 -40.56
N GLN A 34 9.53 -20.63 -41.16
CA GLN A 34 9.74 -19.30 -40.56
C GLN A 34 8.43 -18.54 -40.36
N LEU A 35 7.52 -18.59 -41.33
CA LEU A 35 6.19 -17.97 -41.24
C LEU A 35 5.36 -18.60 -40.12
N ALA A 36 5.45 -19.91 -39.91
CA ALA A 36 4.77 -20.59 -38.80
C ALA A 36 5.28 -20.07 -37.45
N THR A 37 6.61 -19.96 -37.26
CA THR A 37 7.20 -19.41 -36.03
C THR A 37 6.80 -17.97 -35.78
N VAL A 38 6.81 -17.11 -36.81
CA VAL A 38 6.39 -15.71 -36.67
C VAL A 38 4.90 -15.63 -36.31
N THR A 39 4.06 -16.46 -36.92
CA THR A 39 2.61 -16.51 -36.64
C THR A 39 2.34 -16.93 -35.20
N GLU A 40 3.09 -17.90 -34.66
CA GLU A 40 2.98 -18.35 -33.27
C GLU A 40 3.36 -17.22 -32.30
N SER A 41 4.50 -16.55 -32.53
CA SER A 41 4.93 -15.39 -31.71
C SER A 41 3.97 -14.20 -31.77
N LEU A 42 3.29 -13.99 -32.91
CA LEU A 42 2.24 -12.98 -33.04
C LEU A 42 0.99 -13.36 -32.23
N GLY A 43 0.66 -14.66 -32.15
CA GLY A 43 -0.39 -15.18 -31.28
C GLY A 43 -0.14 -14.85 -29.79
N GLU A 44 1.11 -15.00 -29.33
CA GLU A 44 1.52 -14.60 -27.98
C GLU A 44 1.36 -13.09 -27.74
N THR A 45 1.57 -12.27 -28.77
CA THR A 45 1.35 -10.81 -28.71
C THR A 45 -0.12 -10.47 -28.41
N GLY A 46 -1.08 -11.28 -28.88
CA GLY A 46 -2.49 -11.15 -28.52
C GLY A 46 -2.75 -11.40 -27.03
N GLU A 47 -2.09 -12.39 -26.43
CA GLU A 47 -2.17 -12.62 -24.98
C GLU A 47 -1.59 -11.43 -24.21
N VAL A 48 -0.49 -10.85 -24.69
CA VAL A 48 0.09 -9.62 -24.11
C VAL A 48 -0.90 -8.45 -24.19
N ALA A 49 -1.61 -8.28 -25.30
CA ALA A 49 -2.63 -7.23 -25.44
C ALA A 49 -3.76 -7.38 -24.41
N THR A 50 -4.29 -8.59 -24.21
CA THR A 50 -5.34 -8.83 -23.19
C THR A 50 -4.85 -8.58 -21.76
N LYS A 51 -3.59 -8.90 -21.46
CA LYS A 51 -2.98 -8.59 -20.16
C LYS A 51 -2.84 -7.08 -19.96
N ILE A 52 -2.50 -6.33 -21.01
CA ILE A 52 -2.42 -4.87 -20.98
C ILE A 52 -3.79 -4.26 -20.69
N GLU A 53 -4.85 -4.68 -21.39
CA GLU A 53 -6.23 -4.21 -21.15
C GLU A 53 -6.64 -4.43 -19.68
N LYS A 54 -6.33 -5.60 -19.11
CA LYS A 54 -6.61 -5.90 -17.70
C LYS A 54 -5.84 -5.00 -16.73
N VAL A 55 -4.61 -4.61 -17.08
CA VAL A 55 -3.80 -3.70 -16.28
C VAL A 55 -4.37 -2.28 -16.34
N GLU A 56 -4.82 -1.83 -17.51
CA GLU A 56 -5.45 -0.51 -17.69
C GLU A 56 -6.76 -0.38 -16.91
N GLU A 57 -7.59 -1.43 -16.88
CA GLU A 57 -8.82 -1.47 -16.08
C GLU A 57 -8.51 -1.33 -14.58
N ARG A 58 -7.54 -2.10 -14.07
CA ARG A 58 -7.10 -2.01 -12.67
C ARG A 58 -6.55 -0.63 -12.32
N LEU A 59 -5.78 -0.04 -13.23
CA LEU A 59 -5.21 1.29 -13.05
C LEU A 59 -6.30 2.37 -12.98
N SER A 60 -7.35 2.23 -13.79
CA SER A 60 -8.52 3.11 -13.76
C SER A 60 -9.27 3.03 -12.43
N THR A 61 -9.46 1.81 -11.89
CA THR A 61 -10.07 1.62 -10.57
C THR A 61 -9.24 2.27 -9.46
N ILE A 62 -7.91 2.06 -9.46
CA ILE A 62 -7.00 2.68 -8.49
C ILE A 62 -7.03 4.21 -8.59
N GLN A 63 -7.05 4.76 -9.80
CA GLN A 63 -7.17 6.21 -10.00
C GLN A 63 -8.46 6.77 -9.37
N SER A 64 -9.59 6.06 -9.51
CA SER A 64 -10.86 6.44 -8.88
C SER A 64 -10.81 6.38 -7.35
N GLU A 65 -10.20 5.34 -6.80
CA GLU A 65 -10.01 5.20 -5.34
C GLU A 65 -9.13 6.30 -4.78
N VAL A 66 -7.99 6.59 -5.44
CA VAL A 66 -7.09 7.68 -5.05
C VAL A 66 -7.79 9.04 -5.14
N ALA A 67 -8.54 9.31 -6.20
CA ALA A 67 -9.32 10.54 -6.32
C ALA A 67 -10.35 10.67 -5.18
N SER A 68 -11.01 9.58 -4.83
CA SER A 68 -11.95 9.54 -3.71
C SER A 68 -11.25 9.82 -2.38
N LEU A 69 -10.10 9.19 -2.10
CA LEU A 69 -9.32 9.42 -0.88
C LEU A 69 -8.79 10.85 -0.78
N ILE A 70 -8.27 11.40 -1.88
CA ILE A 70 -7.84 12.79 -1.94
C ILE A 70 -9.03 13.70 -1.59
N LYS A 71 -10.22 13.43 -2.12
CA LYS A 71 -11.43 14.20 -1.78
C LYS A 71 -11.74 14.14 -0.29
N TYR A 72 -11.68 12.95 0.33
CA TYR A 72 -11.92 12.79 1.77
C TYR A 72 -10.89 13.52 2.66
N LEU A 73 -9.63 13.55 2.23
CA LEU A 73 -8.55 14.21 2.99
C LEU A 73 -8.50 15.72 2.72
N SER A 74 -8.90 16.15 1.51
CA SER A 74 -8.88 17.55 1.08
C SER A 74 -10.11 18.31 1.50
N THR A 75 -11.24 17.63 1.77
CA THR A 75 -12.32 18.26 2.52
C THR A 75 -11.77 18.64 3.88
N PRO A 76 -11.74 19.94 4.24
CA PRO A 76 -11.41 20.34 5.59
C PRO A 76 -12.39 19.60 6.47
N LYS A 77 -11.88 18.62 7.22
CA LYS A 77 -12.61 18.16 8.38
C LYS A 77 -12.62 19.39 9.26
N GLU A 78 -13.70 20.16 9.20
CA GLU A 78 -14.12 20.92 10.36
C GLU A 78 -14.11 19.88 11.47
N MET A 79 -13.00 19.79 12.20
CA MET A 79 -13.04 19.29 13.56
C MET A 79 -14.25 20.01 14.12
N PRO A 80 -15.30 19.27 14.55
CA PRO A 80 -16.42 19.94 15.16
C PRO A 80 -15.79 20.86 16.19
N ALA A 81 -15.97 22.16 15.99
CA ALA A 81 -15.54 23.14 16.96
C ALA A 81 -16.19 22.64 18.23
N TYR A 82 -15.38 22.02 19.11
CA TYR A 82 -15.90 21.38 20.30
C TYR A 82 -16.75 22.46 20.96
N PRO A 83 -18.02 22.16 21.28
CA PRO A 83 -18.87 23.17 21.85
C PRO A 83 -18.10 23.74 23.02
N ILE A 84 -17.93 25.07 23.01
CA ILE A 84 -17.38 25.87 24.11
C ILE A 84 -18.38 25.70 25.26
N GLY A 85 -18.32 24.53 25.87
CA GLY A 85 -19.02 24.15 27.08
C GLY A 85 -18.02 24.17 28.22
N PRO A 86 -18.49 24.31 29.47
CA PRO A 86 -17.62 24.26 30.63
C PRO A 86 -16.79 22.97 30.61
N PRO A 87 -15.50 23.02 30.94
CA PRO A 87 -14.60 21.88 30.87
C PRO A 87 -15.17 20.70 31.67
N VAL A 88 -15.41 19.58 30.98
CA VAL A 88 -15.98 18.38 31.59
C VAL A 88 -14.84 17.55 32.17
N ILE A 89 -14.80 17.46 33.50
CA ILE A 89 -13.86 16.62 34.24
C ILE A 89 -14.53 15.28 34.53
N VAL A 90 -13.93 14.19 34.06
CA VAL A 90 -14.41 12.83 34.30
C VAL A 90 -13.44 12.13 35.23
N LYS A 91 -13.86 11.86 36.47
CA LYS A 91 -13.05 11.11 37.42
C LYS A 91 -13.36 9.62 37.37
N CYS A 92 -12.43 8.84 36.87
CA CYS A 92 -12.51 7.38 36.81
C CYS A 92 -12.06 6.76 38.14
N LYS A 93 -12.88 5.86 38.69
CA LYS A 93 -12.52 5.09 39.89
C LYS A 93 -11.76 3.80 39.56
N LYS A 94 -11.98 3.25 38.36
CA LYS A 94 -11.32 2.04 37.87
C LYS A 94 -10.32 2.41 36.77
N TRP A 95 -9.19 1.70 36.75
CA TRP A 95 -8.14 1.90 35.76
C TRP A 95 -8.64 1.54 34.36
N GLU A 96 -9.42 0.47 34.23
CA GLU A 96 -9.92 -0.04 32.96
C GLU A 96 -10.84 0.99 32.27
N ASP A 97 -11.71 1.63 33.04
CA ASP A 97 -12.60 2.69 32.54
C ASP A 97 -11.78 3.90 32.08
N PHE A 98 -10.75 4.28 32.84
CA PHE A 98 -9.84 5.36 32.45
C PHE A 98 -9.11 5.01 31.16
N LYS A 99 -8.54 3.81 31.06
CA LYS A 99 -7.77 3.34 29.90
C LYS A 99 -8.62 3.40 28.64
N ILE A 100 -9.83 2.83 28.66
CA ILE A 100 -10.75 2.82 27.50
C ILE A 100 -11.03 4.25 27.03
N LEU A 101 -11.28 5.17 27.98
CA LEU A 101 -11.59 6.55 27.66
C LEU A 101 -10.35 7.30 27.19
N ALA A 102 -9.18 7.07 27.77
CA ALA A 102 -7.94 7.81 27.52
C ALA A 102 -7.09 7.26 26.36
N VAL A 103 -7.48 6.16 25.71
CA VAL A 103 -6.78 5.66 24.51
C VAL A 103 -6.69 6.76 23.46
N GLY A 104 -5.48 7.06 23.00
CA GLY A 104 -5.24 8.09 21.98
C GLY A 104 -5.50 9.52 22.46
N ALA A 105 -5.36 9.78 23.77
CA ALA A 105 -5.43 11.12 24.32
C ALA A 105 -4.41 12.08 23.66
N ASP A 106 -4.78 13.35 23.57
CA ASP A 106 -3.97 14.42 23.00
C ASP A 106 -2.73 14.69 23.85
N THR A 107 -2.87 14.59 25.16
CA THR A 107 -1.82 14.84 26.14
C THR A 107 -2.15 14.13 27.45
N VAL A 108 -1.14 13.57 28.10
CA VAL A 108 -1.28 12.89 29.39
C VAL A 108 -0.31 13.50 30.38
N SER A 109 -0.79 13.91 31.54
CA SER A 109 0.05 14.28 32.67
C SER A 109 -0.11 13.26 33.78
N TYR A 110 0.97 13.01 34.52
CA TYR A 110 0.88 12.22 35.73
C TYR A 110 1.56 12.92 36.89
N GLN A 111 1.04 12.70 38.09
CA GLN A 111 1.61 13.19 39.32
C GLN A 111 1.68 12.05 40.34
N PHE A 112 2.84 11.91 40.97
CA PHE A 112 3.04 10.95 42.04
C PHE A 112 2.99 11.64 43.41
N LYS A 113 2.27 11.04 44.36
CA LYS A 113 2.24 11.47 45.76
C LYS A 113 2.91 10.43 46.64
N GLU A 114 4.19 10.65 46.93
CA GLU A 114 5.04 9.75 47.73
C GLU A 114 4.44 9.42 49.11
N THR A 115 3.79 10.40 49.76
CA THR A 115 3.21 10.24 51.11
C THR A 115 2.03 9.26 51.15
N GLU A 116 1.27 9.14 50.05
CA GLU A 116 0.03 8.35 50.00
C GLU A 116 0.18 7.06 49.18
N LYS A 117 1.35 6.83 48.54
CA LYS A 117 1.58 5.74 47.56
C LYS A 117 0.54 5.71 46.43
N THR A 118 -0.07 6.85 46.12
CA THR A 118 -1.02 7.00 45.05
C THR A 118 -0.39 7.73 43.88
N PHE A 119 -0.83 7.38 42.68
CA PHE A 119 -0.54 8.16 41.49
C PHE A 119 -1.85 8.71 40.92
N GLN A 120 -1.78 9.93 40.42
CA GLN A 120 -2.83 10.55 39.64
C GLN A 120 -2.38 10.64 38.19
N VAL A 121 -3.27 10.34 37.26
CA VAL A 121 -3.04 10.55 35.84
C VAL A 121 -4.22 11.29 35.24
N ASP A 122 -3.90 12.35 34.51
CA ASP A 122 -4.85 13.21 33.83
C ASP A 122 -4.62 13.07 32.32
N ALA A 123 -5.67 12.81 31.55
CA ALA A 123 -5.60 12.70 30.11
C ALA A 123 -6.55 13.70 29.46
N LEU A 124 -6.02 14.52 28.55
CA LEU A 124 -6.80 15.41 27.70
C LEU A 124 -7.24 14.66 26.46
N LYS A 125 -8.54 14.54 26.27
CA LYS A 125 -9.09 13.93 25.05
C LYS A 125 -10.40 14.60 24.69
N GLU A 126 -10.49 15.07 23.45
CA GLU A 126 -11.74 15.64 22.90
C GLU A 126 -12.31 16.78 23.77
N GLY A 127 -11.44 17.61 24.35
CA GLY A 127 -11.84 18.72 25.24
C GLY A 127 -12.29 18.32 26.65
N ARG A 128 -12.10 17.06 27.05
CA ARG A 128 -12.39 16.56 28.41
C ARG A 128 -11.11 16.20 29.13
N VAL A 129 -11.10 16.42 30.44
CA VAL A 129 -10.02 15.96 31.32
C VAL A 129 -10.48 14.70 32.03
N LEU A 130 -9.88 13.58 31.66
CA LEU A 130 -10.06 12.30 32.35
C LEU A 130 -9.07 12.26 33.50
N ILE A 131 -9.51 11.93 34.71
CA ILE A 131 -8.65 11.84 35.90
C ILE A 131 -8.80 10.45 36.50
N TYR A 132 -7.68 9.77 36.71
CA TYR A 132 -7.63 8.55 37.52
C TYR A 132 -6.70 8.75 38.71
N THR A 133 -7.10 8.24 39.87
CA THR A 133 -6.27 8.20 41.07
C THR A 133 -6.31 6.79 41.61
N GLY A 134 -5.15 6.15 41.76
CA GLY A 134 -5.08 4.76 42.19
C GLY A 134 -3.74 4.38 42.81
N GLU A 135 -3.63 3.11 43.18
CA GLU A 135 -2.42 2.54 43.75
C GLU A 135 -1.32 2.36 42.71
N PHE A 136 -0.11 2.63 43.13
CA PHE A 136 1.06 2.75 42.28
C PHE A 136 1.58 1.42 41.72
N PRO A 137 1.82 1.28 40.40
CA PRO A 137 2.48 0.12 39.82
C PRO A 137 4.01 0.20 39.99
N GLN A 138 4.50 -0.17 41.18
CA GLN A 138 5.88 -0.55 41.59
C GLN A 138 7.13 0.29 41.17
N ASN A 139 7.15 1.05 40.06
CA ASN A 139 8.33 1.78 39.56
C ASN A 139 7.96 3.13 38.91
N ALA A 140 8.41 4.25 39.50
CA ALA A 140 8.07 5.60 39.05
C ALA A 140 8.77 5.95 37.73
N SER A 141 10.01 5.50 37.58
CA SER A 141 10.85 5.75 36.41
C SER A 141 10.33 5.11 35.12
N LEU A 142 9.45 4.11 35.23
CA LEU A 142 8.84 3.42 34.08
C LEU A 142 7.40 3.85 33.84
N LEU A 143 6.85 4.76 34.66
CA LEU A 143 5.45 5.17 34.58
C LEU A 143 5.14 5.82 33.23
N LYS A 144 6.06 6.65 32.73
CA LYS A 144 5.94 7.29 31.42
C LYS A 144 5.82 6.26 30.27
N ILE A 145 6.70 5.26 30.27
CA ILE A 145 6.71 4.18 29.27
C ILE A 145 5.47 3.29 29.41
N TRP A 146 5.08 2.99 30.65
CA TRP A 146 3.89 2.21 30.95
C TRP A 146 2.61 2.91 30.46
N LEU A 147 2.45 4.21 30.74
CA LEU A 147 1.33 5.02 30.26
C LEU A 147 1.31 5.11 28.74
N SER A 148 2.48 5.25 28.10
CA SER A 148 2.61 5.25 26.64
C SER A 148 2.07 3.97 26.02
N LYS A 149 2.46 2.82 26.58
CA LYS A 149 2.00 1.50 26.14
C LYS A 149 0.53 1.26 26.42
N GLU A 150 0.04 1.66 27.59
CA GLU A 150 -1.34 1.40 28.01
C GLU A 150 -2.35 2.28 27.25
N LEU A 151 -2.00 3.54 26.98
CA LEU A 151 -2.89 4.52 26.37
C LEU A 151 -2.64 4.69 24.86
N GLY A 152 -1.59 4.09 24.31
CA GLY A 152 -1.20 4.25 22.91
C GLY A 152 -0.77 5.68 22.57
N VAL A 153 -0.22 6.41 23.55
CA VAL A 153 0.18 7.82 23.41
C VAL A 153 1.70 7.88 23.33
N THR A 154 2.25 8.70 22.42
CA THR A 154 3.70 8.88 22.29
C THR A 154 4.29 9.50 23.55
N GLU A 155 5.47 9.03 23.99
CA GLU A 155 6.17 9.54 25.18
C GLU A 155 6.40 11.07 25.17
N GLU A 156 6.49 11.69 24.01
CA GLU A 156 6.61 13.15 23.85
C GLU A 156 5.37 13.91 24.33
N LYS A 157 4.21 13.27 24.32
CA LYS A 157 2.92 13.82 24.77
C LYS A 157 2.59 13.47 26.22
N ILE A 158 3.54 12.82 26.91
CA ILE A 158 3.41 12.42 28.31
C ILE A 158 4.42 13.22 29.14
N PHE A 159 3.94 13.91 30.16
CA PHE A 159 4.80 14.67 31.06
C PHE A 159 4.43 14.47 32.53
N GLU A 160 5.41 14.71 33.40
CA GLU A 160 5.20 14.73 34.84
C GLU A 160 4.73 16.11 35.28
N GLY A 161 3.56 16.19 35.90
CA GLY A 161 2.93 17.45 36.29
C GLY A 161 1.41 17.37 36.36
N VAL A 162 0.79 18.54 36.50
CA VAL A 162 -0.67 18.68 36.58
C VAL A 162 -1.18 19.33 35.30
N LEU A 163 -2.16 18.70 34.67
CA LEU A 163 -2.87 19.28 33.53
C LEU A 163 -3.96 20.22 34.07
N ALA A 164 -3.73 21.52 33.96
CA ALA A 164 -4.72 22.54 34.32
C ALA A 164 -5.30 23.20 33.07
N ILE A 165 -6.64 23.19 32.95
CA ILE A 165 -7.35 24.02 31.98
C ILE A 165 -7.53 25.42 32.60
N ARG A 166 -7.14 26.47 31.87
CA ARG A 166 -7.32 27.87 32.25
C ARG A 166 -8.63 28.43 31.73
#